data_AF-A0A5C5TEG1-F1
#
_entry.id   AF-A0A5C5TEG1-F1
#
_cell.length_a   1.000
_cell.length_b   1.000
_cell.length_c   1.000
_cell.angle_alpha   90.00
_cell.angle_beta   90.00
_cell.angle_gamma   90.00
#
_symmetry.space_group_name_H-M   'P 1'
#
loop_
_entity.id
_entity.type
_entity.pdbx_description
1 polymer ?
#
loop_
_entity_poly.entity_id
_entity_poly.type
_entity_poly.pdbx_seq_one_letter_code
_entity_poly.pdbx_strand_id
1 'polypeptide(L)' 'MPRAREIWRGKIRQARAPLLAVLDVEYQRADERGDADAKATIVARKQVLRDAPNDPAIEAAQTVDDLRAVWPLP' A
#
# COMPACT_ATOMS: atom_id res chain seq x y z
N MET A 1 -20.75 6.49 -7.65
CA MET A 1 -19.41 5.93 -7.39
C MET A 1 -18.46 6.75 -6.52
N PRO A 2 -18.43 8.11 -6.53
CA PRO A 2 -17.41 8.87 -5.78
C PRO A 2 -17.24 8.50 -4.30
N ARG A 3 -18.34 8.46 -3.54
CA ARG A 3 -18.32 8.05 -2.11
C ARG A 3 -17.81 6.61 -1.90
N ALA A 4 -18.16 5.70 -2.81
CA ALA A 4 -17.70 4.30 -2.74
C ALA A 4 -16.18 4.21 -2.96
N ARG A 5 -15.65 4.97 -3.93
CA ARG A 5 -14.19 5.08 -4.17
C ARG A 5 -13.47 5.65 -2.95
N GLU A 6 -14.01 6.69 -2.32
CA GLU A 6 -13.43 7.28 -1.10
C GLU A 6 -13.38 6.30 0.07
N ILE A 7 -14.48 5.58 0.33
CA ILE A 7 -14.53 4.53 1.36
C ILE A 7 -13.51 3.44 1.03
N TRP A 8 -13.40 3.04 -0.23
CA TRP A 8 -12.44 2.03 -0.67
C TRP A 8 -10.99 2.46 -0.43
N ARG A 9 -10.64 3.70 -0.80
CA ARG A 9 -9.33 4.30 -0.47
C ARG A 9 -9.09 4.31 1.04
N GLY A 10 -10.12 4.60 1.83
CA GLY A 10 -10.08 4.50 3.30
C GLY A 10 -9.71 3.10 3.79
N LYS A 11 -10.34 2.06 3.24
CA LYS A 11 -10.03 0.65 3.57
C LYS A 11 -8.59 0.28 3.22
N ILE A 12 -8.11 0.67 2.04
CA ILE A 12 -6.72 0.44 1.64
C ILE A 12 -5.76 1.14 2.60
N ARG A 13 -6.05 2.39 3.00
CA ARG A 13 -5.22 3.13 3.98
C ARG A 13 -5.17 2.44 5.35
N GLN A 14 -6.29 1.88 5.80
CA GLN A 14 -6.33 1.13 7.06
C GLN A 14 -5.53 -0.17 6.96
N ALA A 15 -5.69 -0.92 5.87
CA ALA A 15 -5.02 -2.20 5.67
C ALA A 15 -3.50 -2.06 5.47
N ARG A 16 -3.02 -0.99 4.81
CA ARG A 16 -1.57 -0.78 4.62
C ARG A 16 -0.83 -0.33 5.88
N ALA A 17 -1.52 0.20 6.89
CA ALA A 17 -0.89 0.75 8.09
C ALA A 17 -0.05 -0.29 8.87
N PRO A 18 -0.58 -1.48 9.22
CA PRO A 18 0.24 -2.52 9.86
C PRO A 18 1.37 -3.02 8.96
N LEU A 19 1.17 -3.11 7.64
CA LEU A 19 2.20 -3.52 6.70
C LEU A 19 3.37 -2.52 6.66
N LEU A 20 3.08 -1.21 6.66
CA LEU A 20 4.10 -0.17 6.75
C LEU A 20 4.89 -0.26 8.06
N ALA A 21 4.21 -0.51 9.19
CA ALA A 21 4.86 -0.64 10.49
C ALA A 21 5.83 -1.85 10.55
N VAL A 22 5.46 -2.98 9.94
CA VAL A 22 6.37 -4.13 9.80
C VAL A 22 7.60 -3.75 8.98
N LEU A 23 7.40 -3.09 7.84
CA LEU A 23 8.50 -2.65 6.97
C LEU A 23 9.39 -1.58 7.63
N ASP A 24 8.84 -0.76 8.53
CA ASP A 24 9.64 0.19 9.33
C ASP A 24 10.62 -0.55 10.25
N VAL A 25 10.16 -1.61 10.92
CA VAL A 25 11.02 -2.46 11.76
C VAL A 25 12.07 -3.20 10.92
N GLU A 26 11.68 -3.75 9.77
CA GLU A 26 12.61 -4.39 8.84
C GLU A 26 13.69 -3.40 8.35
N TYR A 27 13.28 -2.16 8.02
CA TYR A 27 14.20 -1.13 7.57
C TYR A 27 15.22 -0.77 8.65
N GLN A 28 14.78 -0.59 9.89
CA GLN A 28 15.66 -0.27 11.01
C GLN A 28 16.69 -1.39 11.25
N ARG A 29 16.27 -2.66 11.16
CA ARG A 29 17.18 -3.82 11.27
C ARG A 29 18.19 -3.88 10.13
N ALA A 30 17.79 -3.51 8.91
CA ALA A 30 18.69 -3.46 7.76
C ALA A 30 19.70 -2.32 7.90
N ASP A 31 19.26 -1.17 8.40
CA ASP A 31 20.11 -0.01 8.69
C ASP A 31 21.17 -0.33 9.76
N GLU A 32 20.77 -0.96 10.85
CA GLU A 32 21.69 -1.41 11.91
C GLU A 32 22.74 -2.41 11.43
N ARG A 33 22.44 -3.17 10.35
CA ARG A 33 23.37 -4.12 9.73
C ARG A 33 24.21 -3.50 8.60
N GLY A 34 23.94 -2.26 8.21
CA GLY A 34 24.56 -1.64 7.04
C GLY A 34 24.16 -2.27 5.71
N ASP A 35 23.01 -2.94 5.64
CA ASP A 35 22.54 -3.66 4.45
C ASP A 35 21.78 -2.70 3.50
N ALA A 36 22.52 -2.10 2.57
CA ALA A 36 21.99 -1.13 1.63
C ALA A 36 20.97 -1.73 0.65
N ASP A 37 21.16 -2.99 0.23
CA ASP A 37 20.28 -3.66 -0.73
C ASP A 37 18.93 -4.01 -0.09
N ALA A 38 18.96 -4.49 1.16
CA ALA A 38 17.74 -4.72 1.92
C ALA A 38 16.98 -3.40 2.16
N LYS A 39 17.67 -2.31 2.52
CA LYS A 39 17.05 -0.99 2.68
C LYS A 39 16.36 -0.53 1.39
N ALA A 40 17.03 -0.62 0.24
CA ALA A 40 16.47 -0.24 -1.05
C ALA A 40 15.21 -1.05 -1.39
N THR A 41 15.26 -2.37 -1.17
CA THR A 41 14.12 -3.27 -1.37
C THR A 41 12.94 -2.90 -0.48
N ILE A 42 13.18 -2.63 0.81
CA ILE A 42 12.13 -2.26 1.76
C ILE A 42 11.53 -0.90 1.41
N VAL A 43 12.34 0.08 1.00
CA VAL A 43 11.84 1.38 0.52
C VAL A 43 10.91 1.22 -0.68
N ALA A 44 11.28 0.38 -1.65
CA ALA A 44 10.43 0.09 -2.81
C ALA A 44 9.09 -0.54 -2.39
N ARG A 45 9.11 -1.52 -1.48
CA ARG A 45 7.88 -2.14 -0.92
C ARG A 45 7.01 -1.11 -0.19
N LYS A 46 7.61 -0.23 0.61
CA LYS A 46 6.88 0.87 1.28
C LYS A 46 6.25 1.82 0.27
N GLN A 47 6.92 2.09 -0.85
CA GLN A 47 6.39 2.96 -1.89
C GLN A 47 5.15 2.35 -2.55
N VAL A 48 5.16 1.06 -2.87
CA VAL A 48 3.97 0.33 -3.38
C VAL A 48 2.78 0.49 -2.44
N LEU A 49 2.97 0.32 -1.13
CA LEU A 49 1.90 0.51 -0.14
C LEU A 49 1.40 1.96 -0.06
N ARG A 50 2.29 2.94 -0.24
CA ARG A 50 1.91 4.36 -0.23
C ARG A 50 1.09 4.75 -1.46
N ASP A 51 1.41 4.15 -2.60
CA ASP A 51 0.75 4.43 -3.87
C ASP A 51 -0.56 3.67 -4.04
N ALA A 52 -0.76 2.56 -3.32
CA ALA A 52 -1.95 1.72 -3.38
C ALA A 52 -3.32 2.46 -3.39
N PRO A 53 -3.61 3.49 -2.55
CA PRO A 53 -4.89 4.20 -2.60
C PRO A 53 -5.08 5.10 -3.84
N ASN A 54 -4.01 5.33 -4.59
CA ASN A 54 -4.00 6.15 -5.81
C ASN A 54 -4.02 5.29 -7.08
N ASP A 55 -4.27 3.98 -6.95
CA ASP A 55 -4.39 3.09 -8.11
C ASP A 55 -5.45 3.64 -9.10
N PRO A 56 -5.09 3.91 -10.36
CA PRO A 56 -6.01 4.46 -11.35
C PRO A 56 -7.23 3.58 -11.61
N ALA A 57 -7.15 2.27 -11.35
CA ALA A 57 -8.29 1.35 -11.47
C ALA A 57 -9.40 1.66 -10.46
N ILE A 58 -9.08 2.27 -9.30
CA ILE A 58 -10.09 2.76 -8.34
C ILE A 58 -10.92 3.88 -8.97
N GLU A 59 -10.29 4.76 -9.73
CA GLU A 59 -11.01 5.85 -10.40
C GLU A 59 -11.81 5.35 -11.60
N ALA A 60 -11.30 4.35 -12.31
CA ALA A 60 -12.00 3.71 -13.43
C ALA A 60 -13.22 2.87 -13.00
N ALA A 61 -13.26 2.37 -11.76
CA ALA A 61 -14.33 1.50 -11.26
C ALA A 61 -15.73 2.12 -11.38
N GLN A 62 -16.65 1.39 -12.02
CA GLN A 62 -18.05 1.79 -12.24
C GLN A 62 -19.02 1.08 -11.29
N THR A 63 -18.61 -0.06 -10.73
CA THR A 63 -19.40 -0.86 -9.78
C THR A 63 -18.64 -1.13 -8.48
N VAL A 64 -19.35 -1.65 -7.47
CA VAL A 64 -18.71 -2.11 -6.22
C VAL A 64 -17.88 -3.36 -6.46
N ASP A 65 -18.25 -4.20 -7.43
CA ASP A 65 -17.47 -5.39 -7.80
C ASP A 65 -16.17 -5.02 -8.49
N ASP A 66 -16.17 -3.98 -9.33
CA ASP A 66 -14.94 -3.41 -9.90
C ASP A 66 -13.99 -2.96 -8.79
N LEU A 67 -14.51 -2.27 -7.76
CA LEU A 67 -13.70 -1.86 -6.61
C LEU A 67 -13.13 -3.05 -5.86
N ARG A 68 -13.93 -4.10 -5.61
CA ARG A 68 -13.47 -5.32 -4.94
C ARG A 68 -12.35 -6.03 -5.70
N ALA A 69 -12.35 -5.95 -7.03
CA ALA A 69 -11.27 -6.47 -7.85
C ALA A 69 -9.97 -5.65 -7.73
N VAL A 70 -10.05 -4.38 -7.33
CA VAL A 70 -8.91 -3.49 -7.13
C VAL A 70 -8.45 -3.53 -5.67
N TRP A 71 -7.79 -4.63 -5.30
CA TRP A 71 -7.13 -4.78 -3.99
C TRP A 71 -5.60 -4.91 -4.18
N PRO A 72 -4.84 -3.81 -4.06
CA PRO A 72 -3.41 -3.78 -4.38
C PRO A 72 -2.49 -4.24 -3.24
N LEU A 73 -3.06 -4.75 -2.14
CA LEU A 73 -2.31 -5.18 -0.96
C LEU A 73 -2.22 -6.71 -0.91
N PRO A 74 -1.11 -7.27 -0.41
CA PRO A 74 -0.94 -8.71 -0.21
C PRO A 74 -1.89 -9.28 0.85
#